data_AF-A0A3M7LG17-F1
#
_entry.id   AF-A0A3M7LG17-F1
#
_cell.length_a   1.000
_cell.length_b   1.000
_cell.length_c   1.000
_cell.angle_alpha   90.00
_cell.angle_beta   90.00
_cell.angle_gamma   90.00
#
_symmetry.space_group_name_H-M   'P 1'
#
loop_
_entity.id
_entity.type
_entity.pdbx_description
1 polymer ?
#
loop_
_entity_poly.entity_id
_entity_poly.type
_entity_poly.pdbx_seq_one_letter_code
_entity_poly.pdbx_strand_id
1 'polypeptide(L)'
;MRNTSINIQKIIYLSLLVLGSYFYGQVRLANSIAISSAANSSAFIDASSDPSYNATTNVGKGLLFPRTNLATFTSFSEGTFGQSTNYPFFYDGFVVYNTATTGVAGVGATEGTLCRGLWYYDNPSGTINGGTWRPFEPTACSIPRSSNPIFTNLKQQANSNNFLK
;
A
#
# COMPACT_ATOMS: atom_id res chain seq x y z
N MET A 1 48.73 -18.84 -30.00
CA MET A 1 47.42 -18.51 -29.40
C MET A 1 47.51 -18.76 -27.90
N ARG A 2 47.35 -17.71 -27.07
CA ARG A 2 47.59 -17.79 -25.62
C ARG A 2 46.26 -18.07 -24.92
N ASN A 3 46.03 -19.31 -24.50
CA ASN A 3 44.83 -19.69 -23.76
C ASN A 3 44.97 -19.20 -22.31
N THR A 4 44.24 -18.14 -21.95
CA THR A 4 44.10 -17.70 -20.56
C THR A 4 43.13 -18.63 -19.83
N SER A 5 43.65 -19.49 -18.94
CA SER A 5 42.82 -20.30 -18.05
C SER A 5 42.14 -19.40 -17.01
N ILE A 6 40.81 -19.36 -17.02
CA ILE A 6 40.04 -18.61 -16.03
C ILE A 6 40.02 -19.42 -14.71
N ASN A 7 40.41 -18.78 -13.60
CA ASN A 7 40.46 -19.45 -12.30
C ASN A 7 39.03 -19.64 -11.74
N ILE A 8 38.62 -20.91 -11.57
CA ILE A 8 37.29 -21.31 -11.11
C ILE A 8 36.90 -20.64 -9.79
N GLN A 9 37.86 -20.41 -8.88
CA GLN A 9 37.57 -19.70 -7.62
C GLN A 9 37.08 -18.27 -7.86
N LYS A 10 37.66 -17.57 -8.85
CA LYS A 10 37.23 -16.21 -9.22
C LYS A 10 35.83 -16.20 -9.85
N ILE A 11 35.49 -17.25 -10.60
CA ILE A 11 34.13 -17.43 -11.14
C ILE A 11 33.13 -17.59 -10.01
N ILE A 12 33.42 -18.45 -9.02
CA ILE A 12 32.54 -18.68 -7.87
C ILE A 12 32.30 -17.39 -7.06
N TYR A 13 33.35 -16.62 -6.77
CA TYR A 13 33.20 -15.35 -6.06
C TYR A 13 32.37 -14.33 -6.84
N LEU A 14 32.56 -14.25 -8.15
CA LEU A 14 31.78 -13.35 -9.01
C LEU A 14 30.32 -13.80 -9.09
N SER A 15 30.06 -15.11 -9.17
CA SER A 15 28.71 -15.67 -9.17
C SER A 15 27.96 -15.39 -7.86
N LEU A 16 28.63 -15.52 -6.70
CA LEU A 16 28.03 -15.19 -5.40
C LEU A 16 27.74 -13.70 -5.25
N LEU A 17 28.63 -12.83 -5.76
CA LEU A 17 28.43 -11.38 -5.77
C LEU A 17 27.20 -10.98 -6.61
N VAL A 18 27.03 -11.60 -7.77
CA VAL A 18 25.88 -11.37 -8.66
C VAL A 18 24.60 -11.94 -8.04
N LEU A 19 24.64 -13.12 -7.42
CA LEU A 19 23.49 -13.73 -6.73
C LEU A 19 22.98 -12.89 -5.54
N GLY A 20 23.89 -12.24 -4.80
CA GLY A 20 23.53 -11.34 -3.69
C GLY A 20 22.73 -10.11 -4.11
N SER A 21 22.82 -9.70 -5.38
CA SER A 21 22.07 -8.55 -5.92
C SER A 21 20.60 -8.86 -6.26
N TYR A 22 20.16 -10.12 -6.12
CA TYR A 22 18.77 -10.52 -6.38
C TYR A 22 17.88 -10.53 -5.11
N PHE A 23 18.43 -10.23 -3.92
CA PHE A 23 17.66 -10.13 -2.68
C PHE A 23 17.30 -8.68 -2.36
N TYR A 24 16.20 -8.18 -2.93
CA TYR A 24 15.60 -6.91 -2.49
C TYR A 24 14.14 -7.09 -2.09
N GLY A 25 13.92 -7.09 -0.78
CA GLY A 25 12.64 -6.88 -0.13
C GLY A 25 12.86 -6.11 1.17
N GLN A 26 13.46 -4.93 1.09
CA GLN A 26 13.61 -4.05 2.25
C GLN A 26 12.45 -3.06 2.30
N VAL A 27 11.61 -3.13 3.33
CA VAL A 27 10.93 -1.93 3.84
C VAL A 27 12.03 -1.10 4.50
N ARG A 28 12.56 -0.10 3.79
CA ARG A 28 13.52 0.84 4.35
C ARG A 28 12.81 1.71 5.39
N LEU A 29 13.18 1.55 6.66
CA LEU A 29 13.05 2.63 7.62
C LEU A 29 14.03 3.73 7.17
N ALA A 30 13.56 4.96 6.99
CA ALA A 30 14.45 6.07 6.68
C ALA A 30 15.40 6.27 7.87
N ASN A 31 16.68 5.93 7.70
CA ASN A 31 17.82 6.34 8.53
C ASN A 31 18.00 5.81 9.98
N SER A 32 17.51 4.62 10.35
CA SER A 32 18.14 3.86 11.45
C SER A 32 17.74 2.38 11.45
N ILE A 33 18.72 1.51 11.62
CA ILE A 33 18.51 0.09 11.88
C ILE A 33 18.25 -0.01 13.40
N ALA A 34 16.99 -0.24 13.78
CA ALA A 34 16.49 -0.39 15.16
C ALA A 34 16.24 0.90 15.96
N ILE A 35 15.04 1.46 15.81
CA ILE A 35 14.41 2.21 16.90
C ILE A 35 13.85 1.16 17.88
N SER A 36 14.35 1.08 19.11
CA SER A 36 13.93 0.09 20.10
C SER A 36 12.45 0.17 20.47
N SER A 37 11.81 1.34 20.31
CA SER A 37 10.37 1.49 20.48
C SER A 37 9.55 0.86 19.35
N ALA A 38 10.14 0.64 18.16
CA ALA A 38 9.43 0.01 17.04
C ALA A 38 9.02 -1.44 17.36
N ALA A 39 9.84 -2.17 18.12
CA ALA A 39 9.53 -3.54 18.54
C ALA A 39 8.30 -3.63 19.45
N ASN A 40 7.95 -2.53 20.14
CA ASN A 40 6.76 -2.42 20.98
C ASN A 40 5.70 -1.49 20.37
N SER A 41 5.83 -1.17 19.08
CA SER A 41 4.90 -0.29 18.37
C SER A 41 3.84 -1.10 17.65
N SER A 42 2.60 -0.63 17.67
CA SER A 42 1.53 -1.15 16.82
C SER A 42 1.67 -0.73 15.36
N ALA A 43 2.53 0.26 15.06
CA ALA A 43 2.74 0.73 13.70
C ALA A 43 3.73 -0.17 12.96
N PHE A 44 3.26 -0.80 11.87
CA PHE A 44 4.11 -1.59 10.99
C PHE A 44 5.13 -0.72 10.24
N ILE A 45 4.72 0.48 9.80
CA ILE A 45 5.58 1.49 9.18
C ILE A 45 5.32 2.82 9.87
N ASP A 46 6.35 3.38 10.49
CA ASP A 46 6.33 4.75 11.01
C ASP A 46 7.16 5.67 10.10
N ALA A 47 6.48 6.31 9.15
CA ALA A 47 7.09 7.34 8.32
C ALA A 47 7.14 8.70 9.02
N SER A 48 6.51 8.89 10.19
CA SER A 48 6.36 10.19 10.85
C SER A 48 7.61 10.62 11.64
N SER A 49 8.43 9.67 12.09
CA SER A 49 9.48 9.92 13.09
C SER A 49 10.81 10.54 12.61
N ASP A 50 10.90 11.04 11.38
CA ASP A 50 12.09 11.77 10.89
C ASP A 50 11.93 13.31 11.07
N PRO A 51 12.65 13.95 12.01
CA PRO A 51 12.53 15.38 12.28
C PRO A 51 12.96 16.26 11.11
N SER A 52 13.89 15.78 10.26
CA SER A 52 14.43 16.55 9.14
C SER A 52 13.37 16.76 8.06
N TYR A 53 12.57 15.73 7.77
CA TYR A 53 11.43 15.87 6.86
C TYR A 53 10.25 16.61 7.50
N ASN A 54 10.01 16.40 8.80
CA ASN A 54 8.95 17.09 9.55
C ASN A 54 9.13 18.61 9.62
N ALA A 55 10.38 19.07 9.62
CA ALA A 55 10.69 20.50 9.70
C ALA A 55 10.48 21.25 8.37
N THR A 56 10.12 20.56 7.28
CA THR A 56 9.92 21.18 5.96
C THR A 56 8.45 21.16 5.57
N THR A 57 7.99 22.22 4.90
CA THR A 57 6.64 22.29 4.33
C THR A 57 6.54 21.71 2.92
N ASN A 58 7.68 21.45 2.27
CA ASN A 58 7.75 21.07 0.85
C ASN A 58 8.17 19.60 0.62
N VAL A 59 8.43 18.83 1.67
CA VAL A 59 8.71 17.39 1.57
C VAL A 59 7.63 16.63 2.32
N GLY A 60 6.59 16.22 1.60
CA GLY A 60 5.51 15.39 2.11
C GLY A 60 5.94 13.93 2.27
N LYS A 61 5.39 13.26 3.29
CA LYS A 61 5.59 11.82 3.51
C LYS A 61 4.31 11.09 3.12
N GLY A 62 4.44 10.00 2.37
CA GLY A 62 3.29 9.28 1.85
C GLY A 62 3.66 7.88 1.37
N LEU A 63 2.63 7.06 1.16
CA LEU A 63 2.73 5.72 0.62
C LEU A 63 2.18 5.73 -0.81
N LEU A 64 2.98 5.23 -1.75
CA LEU A 64 2.52 4.98 -3.12
C LEU A 64 1.89 3.60 -3.20
N PHE A 65 0.59 3.57 -3.48
CA PHE A 65 -0.13 2.32 -3.74
C PHE A 65 0.00 1.92 -5.22
N PRO A 66 0.10 0.61 -5.52
CA PRO A 66 0.05 0.12 -6.89
C PRO A 66 -1.21 0.64 -7.61
N ARG A 67 -1.03 1.10 -8.84
CA ARG A 67 -2.15 1.47 -9.71
C ARG A 67 -2.63 0.23 -10.45
N THR A 68 -3.92 -0.06 -10.38
CA THR A 68 -4.52 -1.19 -11.10
C THR A 68 -5.82 -0.77 -11.75
N ASN A 69 -6.20 -1.43 -12.84
CA ASN A 69 -7.55 -1.32 -13.37
C ASN A 69 -8.36 -2.50 -12.85
N LEU A 70 -9.21 -2.26 -11.85
CA LEU A 70 -9.99 -3.34 -11.22
C LEU A 70 -10.94 -4.04 -12.20
N ALA A 71 -11.40 -3.35 -13.25
CA ALA A 71 -12.28 -3.95 -14.25
C ALA A 71 -11.56 -5.00 -15.12
N THR A 72 -10.25 -4.86 -15.31
CA THR A 72 -9.42 -5.82 -16.07
C THR A 72 -8.57 -6.72 -15.16
N PHE A 73 -8.65 -6.52 -13.85
CA PHE A 73 -7.98 -7.36 -12.87
C PHE A 73 -8.86 -8.57 -12.58
N THR A 74 -8.54 -9.71 -13.22
CA THR A 74 -9.39 -10.91 -13.22
C THR A 74 -8.89 -12.01 -12.29
N SER A 75 -7.69 -11.89 -11.73
CA SER A 75 -7.12 -12.90 -10.83
C SER A 75 -6.01 -12.33 -9.97
N PHE A 76 -5.95 -12.76 -8.71
CA PHE A 76 -4.78 -12.59 -7.85
C PHE A 76 -3.62 -13.49 -8.34
N SER A 77 -2.37 -13.14 -8.00
CA SER A 77 -1.19 -13.85 -8.51
C SER A 77 -1.24 -15.35 -8.21
N GLU A 78 -0.81 -16.17 -9.16
CA GLU A 78 -0.85 -17.63 -9.06
C GLU A 78 0.00 -18.16 -7.90
N GLY A 79 -0.57 -19.04 -7.09
CA GLY A 79 0.08 -19.68 -5.94
C GLY A 79 -0.92 -20.32 -4.97
N THR A 80 -0.40 -20.90 -3.87
CA THR A 80 -1.23 -21.48 -2.81
C THR A 80 -1.60 -20.41 -1.77
N PHE A 81 -2.89 -20.10 -1.64
CA PHE A 81 -3.43 -19.13 -0.67
C PHE A 81 -3.85 -19.81 0.65
N GLY A 82 -4.03 -19.02 1.71
CA GLY A 82 -4.54 -19.52 3.00
C GLY A 82 -3.51 -20.27 3.85
N GLN A 83 -2.22 -20.21 3.48
CA GLN A 83 -1.14 -20.75 4.30
C GLN A 83 -0.69 -19.71 5.32
N SER A 84 -0.28 -20.15 6.51
CA SER A 84 0.19 -19.25 7.58
C SER A 84 1.32 -18.31 7.15
N THR A 85 2.17 -18.75 6.21
CA THR A 85 3.30 -18.00 5.66
C THR A 85 3.01 -17.33 4.32
N ASN A 86 1.84 -17.57 3.70
CA ASN A 86 1.51 -17.04 2.38
C ASN A 86 0.01 -16.70 2.27
N TYR A 87 -0.29 -15.41 2.36
CA TYR A 87 -1.64 -14.84 2.26
C TYR A 87 -2.69 -15.63 3.10
N PRO A 88 -2.49 -15.77 4.43
CA PRO A 88 -3.37 -16.57 5.29
C PRO A 88 -4.83 -16.08 5.27
N PHE A 89 -5.03 -14.79 4.99
CA PHE A 89 -6.34 -14.15 4.92
C PHE A 89 -6.75 -13.78 3.50
N PHE A 90 -6.25 -14.49 2.48
CA PHE A 90 -6.78 -14.37 1.11
C PHE A 90 -6.86 -12.93 0.58
N TYR A 91 -5.83 -12.12 0.83
CA TYR A 91 -5.74 -10.70 0.48
C TYR A 91 -6.79 -9.80 1.16
N ASP A 92 -7.39 -10.21 2.27
CA ASP A 92 -8.22 -9.34 3.09
C ASP A 92 -7.42 -8.10 3.54
N GLY A 93 -7.99 -6.92 3.29
CA GLY A 93 -7.33 -5.63 3.49
C GLY A 93 -6.35 -5.21 2.38
N PHE A 94 -6.32 -5.87 1.22
CA PHE A 94 -5.43 -5.50 0.12
C PHE A 94 -5.85 -4.18 -0.54
N VAL A 95 -4.95 -3.19 -0.55
CA VAL A 95 -5.22 -1.82 -1.03
C VAL A 95 -4.55 -1.53 -2.36
N VAL A 96 -5.29 -0.93 -3.30
CA VAL A 96 -4.79 -0.46 -4.59
C VAL A 96 -5.38 0.91 -4.95
N TYR A 97 -4.72 1.62 -5.85
CA TYR A 97 -5.31 2.78 -6.52
C TYR A 97 -5.98 2.32 -7.83
N ASN A 98 -7.31 2.26 -7.85
CA ASN A 98 -8.08 1.89 -9.04
C ASN A 98 -8.03 3.00 -10.10
N THR A 99 -7.87 2.61 -11.37
CA THR A 99 -7.90 3.54 -12.51
C THR A 99 -9.18 3.45 -13.35
N ALA A 100 -10.00 2.42 -13.17
CA ALA A 100 -11.29 2.32 -13.84
C ALA A 100 -12.22 3.47 -13.42
N THR A 101 -13.07 3.93 -14.33
CA THR A 101 -14.05 5.01 -14.08
C THR A 101 -15.49 4.52 -14.11
N THR A 102 -15.71 3.25 -14.45
CA THR A 102 -17.02 2.60 -14.49
C THR A 102 -16.86 1.07 -14.46
N GLY A 103 -17.98 0.36 -14.41
CA GLY A 103 -18.03 -1.10 -14.43
C GLY A 103 -17.88 -1.75 -13.05
N VAL A 104 -17.59 -3.04 -13.07
CA VAL A 104 -17.37 -3.91 -11.90
C VAL A 104 -15.98 -4.53 -11.98
N ALA A 105 -15.45 -4.98 -10.86
CA ALA A 105 -14.18 -5.68 -10.77
C ALA A 105 -14.21 -7.02 -11.51
N GLY A 106 -13.08 -7.40 -12.09
CA GLY A 106 -12.93 -8.68 -12.80
C GLY A 106 -12.79 -9.89 -11.87
N VAL A 107 -12.54 -9.66 -10.58
CA VAL A 107 -12.47 -10.70 -9.53
C VAL A 107 -13.06 -10.19 -8.23
N GLY A 108 -13.78 -11.06 -7.52
CA GLY A 108 -14.58 -10.69 -6.36
C GLY A 108 -15.81 -9.84 -6.74
N ALA A 109 -16.58 -9.45 -5.74
CA ALA A 109 -17.69 -8.53 -5.92
C ALA A 109 -17.21 -7.07 -5.95
N THR A 110 -18.09 -6.15 -6.36
CA THR A 110 -17.83 -4.71 -6.33
C THR A 110 -18.92 -4.00 -5.56
N GLU A 111 -18.53 -3.15 -4.62
CA GLU A 111 -19.47 -2.21 -4.00
C GLU A 111 -19.75 -1.05 -4.94
N GLY A 112 -20.97 -1.00 -5.48
CA GLY A 112 -21.40 0.05 -6.40
C GLY A 112 -20.74 -0.07 -7.78
N THR A 113 -20.30 1.08 -8.32
CA THR A 113 -19.63 1.17 -9.63
C THR A 113 -18.19 1.61 -9.42
N LEU A 114 -17.25 0.97 -10.12
CA LEU A 114 -15.84 1.32 -10.05
C LEU A 114 -15.60 2.78 -10.43
N CYS A 115 -14.71 3.41 -9.67
CA CYS A 115 -14.28 4.78 -9.89
C CYS A 115 -12.79 4.93 -9.59
N ARG A 116 -12.19 6.04 -10.03
CA ARG A 116 -10.78 6.32 -9.72
C ARG A 116 -10.61 6.66 -8.26
N GLY A 117 -9.69 5.98 -7.57
CA GLY A 117 -9.42 6.25 -6.16
C GLY A 117 -8.77 5.07 -5.44
N LEU A 118 -8.63 5.18 -4.12
CA LEU A 118 -8.18 4.06 -3.29
C LEU A 118 -9.34 3.09 -3.07
N TRP A 119 -9.07 1.82 -3.32
CA TRP A 119 -9.98 0.70 -3.08
C TRP A 119 -9.26 -0.35 -2.23
N TYR A 120 -10.00 -1.02 -1.36
CA TYR A 120 -9.51 -2.20 -0.65
C TYR A 120 -10.38 -3.43 -0.95
N TYR A 121 -9.77 -4.59 -0.82
CA TYR A 121 -10.46 -5.87 -0.90
C TYR A 121 -10.89 -6.32 0.50
N ASP A 122 -12.19 -6.24 0.78
CA ASP A 122 -12.83 -6.74 2.00
C ASP A 122 -13.17 -8.21 1.79
N ASN A 123 -12.38 -9.11 2.39
CA ASN A 123 -12.54 -10.55 2.18
C ASN A 123 -12.61 -11.31 3.51
N PRO A 124 -13.76 -11.25 4.21
CA PRO A 124 -13.97 -12.03 5.43
C PRO A 124 -14.16 -13.54 5.14
N SER A 125 -14.08 -13.96 3.87
CA SER A 125 -14.30 -15.35 3.46
C SER A 125 -13.02 -16.19 3.59
N GLY A 126 -13.18 -17.52 3.56
CA GLY A 126 -12.06 -18.47 3.47
C GLY A 126 -11.58 -18.74 2.03
N THR A 127 -11.87 -17.87 1.07
CA THR A 127 -11.55 -18.08 -0.35
C THR A 127 -11.00 -16.83 -1.01
N ILE A 128 -10.11 -16.99 -2.01
CA ILE A 128 -9.46 -15.86 -2.70
C ILE A 128 -10.45 -14.96 -3.45
N ASN A 129 -11.52 -15.51 -4.01
CA ASN A 129 -12.48 -14.77 -4.84
C ASN A 129 -13.77 -14.38 -4.10
N GLY A 130 -13.88 -14.68 -2.80
CA GLY A 130 -15.09 -14.45 -2.02
C GLY A 130 -15.25 -13.02 -1.46
N GLY A 131 -14.29 -12.13 -1.72
CA GLY A 131 -14.29 -10.78 -1.18
C GLY A 131 -15.01 -9.76 -2.07
N THR A 132 -15.15 -8.54 -1.55
CA THR A 132 -15.76 -7.38 -2.20
C THR A 132 -14.76 -6.24 -2.28
N TRP A 133 -14.57 -5.67 -3.46
CA TRP A 133 -13.85 -4.40 -3.61
C TRP A 133 -14.70 -3.25 -3.12
N ARG A 134 -14.14 -2.45 -2.21
CA ARG A 134 -14.81 -1.29 -1.61
C ARG A 134 -13.97 -0.02 -1.77
N PRO A 135 -14.58 1.13 -2.10
CA PRO A 135 -13.86 2.40 -2.12
C PRO A 135 -13.58 2.85 -0.67
N PHE A 136 -12.40 3.40 -0.41
CA PHE A 136 -12.10 4.03 0.90
C PHE A 136 -13.02 5.23 1.17
N GLU A 137 -13.37 5.94 0.11
CA GLU A 137 -14.26 7.08 0.16
C GLU A 137 -15.38 6.85 -0.87
N PRO A 138 -16.54 6.31 -0.44
CA PRO A 138 -17.65 6.02 -1.35
C PRO A 138 -18.13 7.27 -2.12
N THR A 139 -18.00 8.45 -1.53
CA THR A 139 -18.34 9.74 -2.13
C THR A 139 -17.32 10.20 -3.17
N ALA A 140 -16.08 9.71 -3.17
CA ALA A 140 -15.10 10.04 -4.20
C ALA A 140 -15.51 9.48 -5.58
N CYS A 141 -16.33 8.42 -5.60
CA CYS A 141 -16.87 7.85 -6.83
C CYS A 141 -17.95 8.72 -7.50
N SER A 142 -18.58 9.62 -6.75
CA SER A 142 -19.65 10.50 -7.26
C SER A 142 -19.17 11.93 -7.56
N ILE A 143 -17.90 12.25 -7.29
CA ILE A 143 -17.31 13.57 -7.55
C ILE A 143 -16.62 13.55 -8.92
N PRO A 144 -17.19 14.16 -9.98
CA PRO A 144 -16.44 14.38 -11.20
C PRO A 144 -15.19 15.21 -10.86
N ARG A 145 -14.05 14.89 -11.49
CA ARG A 145 -12.74 15.54 -11.25
C ARG A 145 -12.71 17.07 -11.45
N SER A 146 -13.83 17.67 -11.84
CA SER A 146 -14.08 19.10 -12.06
C SER A 146 -14.83 19.79 -10.91
N SER A 147 -15.42 19.07 -9.96
CA SER A 147 -16.05 19.72 -8.80
C SER A 147 -14.98 19.96 -7.75
N ASN A 148 -14.63 21.23 -7.55
CA ASN A 148 -13.87 21.67 -6.37
C ASN A 148 -14.54 21.06 -5.12
N PRO A 149 -13.79 20.38 -4.24
CA PRO A 149 -14.36 19.92 -2.99
C PRO A 149 -14.89 21.14 -2.23
N ILE A 150 -16.20 21.19 -2.02
CA ILE A 150 -16.81 22.17 -1.12
C ILE A 150 -16.44 21.71 0.28
N PHE A 151 -15.41 22.33 0.87
CA PHE A 151 -15.17 22.21 2.29
C PHE A 151 -16.34 22.88 3.00
N THR A 152 -17.33 22.09 3.40
CA THR A 152 -18.36 22.55 4.33
C THR A 152 -17.62 22.86 5.61
N ASN A 153 -17.40 24.15 5.90
CA ASN A 153 -16.82 24.60 7.16
C ASN A 153 -17.56 23.88 8.29
N LEU A 154 -16.90 22.93 8.95
CA LEU A 154 -17.36 22.43 10.24
C LEU A 154 -17.48 23.68 11.11
N LYS A 155 -18.71 24.03 11.49
CA LYS A 155 -18.92 25.16 12.38
C LYS A 155 -18.06 24.91 13.61
N GLN A 156 -17.05 25.74 13.82
CA GLN A 156 -16.40 25.87 15.11
C GLN A 156 -17.53 26.09 16.12
N GLN A 157 -17.82 25.06 16.91
CA GLN A 157 -18.73 25.20 18.04
C GLN A 157 -18.01 26.11 19.03
N ALA A 158 -18.34 27.40 18.99
CA ALA A 158 -17.88 28.35 19.98
C ALA A 158 -18.47 27.91 21.32
N ASN A 159 -17.67 27.20 22.12
CA ASN A 159 -17.97 26.98 23.53
C ASN A 159 -17.81 28.32 24.24
N SER A 160 -18.91 29.04 24.41
CA SER A 160 -19.00 30.13 25.37
C SER A 160 -19.00 29.52 26.78
N ASN A 161 -17.80 29.35 27.35
CA ASN A 161 -17.61 29.01 28.76
C ASN A 161 -18.05 30.20 29.63
N ASN A 162 -19.29 30.18 30.10
CA ASN A 162 -19.71 30.96 31.27
C ASN A 162 -19.26 30.22 32.54
N PHE A 163 -18.06 30.52 33.01
CA PHE A 163 -17.63 30.22 34.38
C PHE A 163 -17.16 31.51 35.03
N LEU A 164 -18.11 32.24 35.61
CA LEU A 164 -17.93 33.16 36.73
C LEU A 164 -19.32 33.45 37.32
N LYS A 165 -19.70 32.66 38.32
CA LYS A 165 -20.54 33.06 39.45
C LYS A 165 -20.04 32.30 40.68
#